data_AF-A0A2N8LAD8-F1
#
_entry.id   AF-A0A2N8LAD8-F1
#
_cell.length_a   1.000
_cell.length_b   1.000
_cell.length_c   1.000
_cell.angle_alpha   90.00
_cell.angle_beta   90.00
_cell.angle_gamma   90.00
#
_symmetry.space_group_name_H-M   'P 1'
#
loop_
_entity.id
_entity.type
_entity.pdbx_description
1 polymer ?
#
loop_
_entity_poly.entity_id
_entity_poly.type
_entity_poly.pdbx_seq_one_letter_code
_entity_poly.pdbx_strand_id
1 'polypeptide(L)'
;MNSLFLFIFYLIIFLNTYCLFVMVSGRKNRWYEILIFALVNMALSFWMDHYSLTLDSLYLLPFSYLAKREQPLTYHIFYSFYTFTNQDLFSRLIGYLILPTLLNTSIDHINNSALLILLTYALVIPFHLFFKSILHIDYRNFQEPAAGGSQPTKMFKPLNISMVAFFIVLQTFVFCQYNINGFPRYTEQFRYILIAIYVLIFFYGLYRLNQHSLELLTQKMNRERLQQYNNLKQYNNYLESLFTEVNFFKNETNSAMHRFGKILKKGTLRKSKSPTRSFLLMKIILSVIRNMTWIF
;
A
#
# COMPACT_ATOMS: atom_id res chain seq x y z
N MET A 1 6.46 -9.70 -40.90
CA MET A 1 5.90 -8.49 -40.23
C MET A 1 6.89 -7.35 -40.41
N ASN A 2 6.44 -6.12 -40.67
CA ASN A 2 7.33 -4.96 -40.78
C ASN A 2 8.08 -4.74 -39.47
N SER A 3 9.39 -4.45 -39.52
CA SER A 3 10.22 -4.18 -38.33
C SER A 3 9.66 -3.03 -37.48
N LEU A 4 9.02 -2.06 -38.12
CA LEU A 4 8.33 -0.95 -37.45
C LEU A 4 7.13 -1.43 -36.61
N PHE A 5 6.38 -2.43 -37.09
CA PHE A 5 5.26 -2.99 -36.34
C PHE A 5 5.75 -3.73 -35.08
N LEU A 6 6.80 -4.54 -35.21
CA LEU A 6 7.40 -5.26 -34.07
C LEU A 6 7.91 -4.28 -33.00
N PHE A 7 8.55 -3.19 -33.42
CA PHE A 7 8.99 -2.14 -32.51
C PHE A 7 7.82 -1.52 -31.73
N ILE A 8 6.74 -1.14 -32.42
CA ILE A 8 5.54 -0.58 -31.77
C ILE A 8 4.91 -1.60 -30.81
N PHE A 9 4.86 -2.87 -31.21
CA PHE A 9 4.29 -3.94 -30.40
C PHE A 9 5.03 -4.11 -29.07
N TYR A 10 6.36 -4.27 -29.10
CA TYR A 10 7.15 -4.38 -27.86
C TYR A 10 7.14 -3.09 -27.04
N LEU A 11 7.03 -1.92 -27.68
CA LEU A 11 6.86 -0.65 -26.98
C LEU A 11 5.55 -0.62 -26.18
N ILE A 12 4.45 -1.11 -26.75
CA ILE A 12 3.16 -1.18 -26.04
C ILE A 12 3.24 -2.17 -24.87
N ILE A 13 3.82 -3.36 -25.08
CA ILE A 13 4.03 -4.35 -24.02
C ILE A 13 4.82 -3.74 -22.87
N PHE A 14 5.95 -3.10 -23.18
CA PHE A 14 6.79 -2.44 -22.19
C PHE A 14 6.03 -1.33 -21.44
N LEU A 15 5.34 -0.44 -22.16
CA LEU A 15 4.57 0.65 -21.57
C LEU A 15 3.49 0.13 -20.63
N ASN A 16 2.78 -0.93 -21.01
CA ASN A 16 1.79 -1.59 -20.16
C ASN A 16 2.44 -2.13 -18.89
N THR A 17 3.52 -2.89 -19.02
CA THR A 17 4.23 -3.49 -17.87
C THR A 17 4.73 -2.41 -16.93
N TYR A 18 5.37 -1.36 -17.47
CA TYR A 18 5.89 -0.27 -16.67
C TYR A 18 4.78 0.54 -15.98
N CYS A 19 3.69 0.85 -16.71
CA CYS A 19 2.56 1.59 -16.16
C CYS A 19 1.90 0.83 -15.01
N LEU A 20 1.64 -0.46 -15.19
CA LEU A 20 1.13 -1.36 -14.14
C LEU A 20 2.09 -1.40 -12.94
N PHE A 21 3.39 -1.53 -13.19
CA PHE A 21 4.40 -1.53 -12.12
C PHE A 21 4.36 -0.23 -11.30
N VAL A 22 4.28 0.93 -11.95
CA VAL A 22 4.20 2.23 -11.27
C VAL A 22 2.89 2.36 -10.47
N MET A 23 1.76 1.94 -11.04
CA MET A 23 0.46 1.99 -10.36
C MET A 23 0.45 1.16 -9.06
N VAL A 24 1.04 -0.03 -9.11
CA VAL A 24 1.03 -0.98 -7.98
C VAL A 24 2.11 -0.63 -6.95
N SER A 25 3.31 -0.32 -7.40
CA SER A 25 4.45 -0.03 -6.51
C SER A 25 4.44 1.40 -5.97
N GLY A 26 3.73 2.33 -6.61
CA GLY A 26 3.73 3.76 -6.27
C GLY A 26 5.09 4.45 -6.44
N ARG A 27 6.06 3.80 -7.10
CA ARG A 27 7.43 4.30 -7.23
C ARG A 27 7.55 5.33 -8.35
N LYS A 28 8.28 6.41 -8.09
CA LYS A 28 8.72 7.37 -9.09
C LYS A 28 10.19 7.10 -9.42
N ASN A 29 10.44 6.36 -10.49
CA ASN A 29 11.81 6.09 -10.96
C ASN A 29 12.32 7.24 -11.82
N ARG A 30 13.65 7.35 -11.92
CA ARG A 30 14.30 8.37 -12.75
C ARG A 30 14.19 7.99 -14.23
N TRP A 31 14.05 8.97 -15.12
CA TRP A 31 13.79 8.73 -16.54
C TRP A 31 14.85 7.87 -17.24
N TYR A 32 16.13 7.97 -16.84
CA TYR A 32 17.20 7.17 -17.42
C TYR A 32 17.15 5.70 -16.99
N GLU A 33 16.68 5.38 -15.78
CA GLU A 33 16.50 4.00 -15.31
C GLU A 33 15.39 3.31 -16.11
N ILE A 34 14.33 4.05 -16.42
CA ILE A 34 13.22 3.60 -17.25
C ILE A 34 13.72 3.34 -18.68
N LEU A 35 14.53 4.24 -19.23
CA LEU A 35 15.05 4.12 -20.59
C LEU A 35 15.99 2.91 -20.73
N ILE A 36 16.90 2.71 -19.78
CA ILE A 36 17.76 1.53 -19.73
C ILE A 36 16.91 0.25 -19.62
N PHE A 37 15.90 0.25 -18.74
CA PHE A 37 15.00 -0.90 -18.60
C PHE A 37 14.21 -1.18 -19.87
N ALA A 38 13.74 -0.14 -20.58
CA ALA A 38 13.05 -0.26 -21.86
C ALA A 38 13.92 -0.91 -22.92
N LEU A 39 15.16 -0.44 -23.07
CA LEU A 39 16.09 -0.98 -24.05
C LEU A 39 16.46 -2.44 -23.75
N VAL A 40 16.76 -2.76 -22.49
CA VAL A 40 17.08 -4.13 -22.07
C VAL A 40 15.88 -5.06 -22.26
N ASN A 41 14.69 -4.63 -21.84
CA ASN A 41 13.47 -5.44 -21.99
C ASN A 41 13.15 -5.69 -23.47
N MET A 42 13.14 -4.65 -24.31
CA MET A 42 12.88 -4.81 -25.75
C MET A 42 13.91 -5.71 -26.44
N ALA A 43 15.21 -5.54 -26.13
CA ALA A 43 16.25 -6.37 -26.71
C ALA A 43 16.07 -7.84 -26.30
N LEU A 44 15.83 -8.11 -25.02
CA LEU A 44 15.63 -9.47 -24.53
C LEU A 44 14.34 -10.09 -25.06
N SER A 45 13.23 -9.35 -25.11
CA SER A 45 11.97 -9.84 -25.68
C SER A 45 12.14 -10.18 -27.15
N PHE A 46 12.84 -9.36 -27.94
CA PHE A 46 13.11 -9.67 -29.35
C PHE A 46 13.91 -10.98 -29.54
N TRP A 47 14.91 -11.23 -28.69
CA TRP A 47 15.68 -12.47 -28.74
C TRP A 47 14.90 -13.70 -28.23
N MET A 48 14.08 -13.55 -27.19
CA MET A 48 13.38 -14.65 -26.54
C MET A 48 12.07 -15.03 -27.22
N ASP A 49 11.45 -14.12 -27.97
CA ASP A 49 10.26 -14.42 -28.77
C ASP A 49 10.57 -15.50 -29.83
N HIS A 50 11.83 -15.56 -30.30
CA HIS A 50 12.30 -16.65 -31.16
C HIS A 50 12.13 -18.04 -30.53
N TYR A 51 12.19 -18.14 -29.20
CA TYR A 51 12.04 -19.39 -28.45
C TYR A 51 10.62 -19.57 -27.87
N SER A 52 9.66 -18.70 -28.24
CA SER A 52 8.29 -18.70 -27.71
C SER A 52 8.21 -18.60 -26.18
N LEU A 53 9.24 -18.00 -25.54
CA LEU A 53 9.33 -17.83 -24.09
C LEU A 53 9.07 -16.37 -23.71
N THR A 54 8.02 -16.12 -22.93
CA THR A 54 7.70 -14.78 -22.41
C THR A 54 8.23 -14.63 -20.99
N LEU A 55 9.44 -14.08 -20.85
CA LEU A 55 10.14 -13.95 -19.57
C LEU A 55 10.04 -12.54 -18.94
N ASP A 56 9.04 -11.74 -19.33
CA ASP A 56 8.93 -10.34 -18.93
C ASP A 56 8.92 -10.14 -17.40
N SER A 57 8.31 -11.06 -16.64
CA SER A 57 8.31 -11.03 -15.16
C SER A 57 9.69 -11.26 -14.56
N LEU A 58 10.55 -12.05 -15.21
CA LEU A 58 11.92 -12.31 -14.75
C LEU A 58 12.84 -11.12 -14.97
N TYR A 59 12.56 -10.25 -15.94
CA TYR A 59 13.31 -9.01 -16.15
C TYR A 59 12.89 -7.90 -15.18
N LEU A 60 11.61 -7.88 -14.81
CA LEU A 60 11.08 -6.89 -13.89
C LEU A 60 11.56 -7.10 -12.44
N LEU A 61 11.89 -8.34 -12.06
CA LEU A 61 12.41 -8.69 -10.74
C LEU A 61 13.79 -8.04 -10.41
N PRO A 62 14.85 -8.21 -11.22
CA PRO A 62 16.12 -7.54 -10.98
C PRO A 62 15.99 -6.03 -11.11
N PHE A 63 15.16 -5.50 -12.00
CA PHE A 63 14.86 -4.07 -12.07
C PHE A 63 14.24 -3.55 -10.77
N SER A 64 13.23 -4.26 -10.25
CA SER A 64 12.57 -3.92 -8.98
C SER A 64 13.54 -3.94 -7.80
N TYR A 65 14.46 -4.92 -7.77
CA TYR A 65 15.50 -5.06 -6.75
C TYR A 65 16.54 -3.94 -6.83
N LEU A 66 17.05 -3.64 -8.04
CA LEU A 66 18.03 -2.57 -8.27
C LEU A 66 17.47 -1.19 -7.91
N ALA A 67 16.17 -0.95 -8.19
CA ALA A 67 15.54 0.32 -7.92
C ALA A 67 15.38 0.63 -6.41
N LYS A 68 15.20 -0.39 -5.56
CA LYS A 68 15.13 -0.23 -4.09
C LYS A 68 15.61 -1.48 -3.38
N ARG A 69 16.89 -1.54 -3.06
CA ARG A 69 17.53 -2.71 -2.44
C ARG A 69 17.08 -2.97 -0.99
N GLU A 70 16.54 -1.95 -0.32
CA GLU A 70 16.18 -1.98 1.10
C GLU A 70 14.85 -2.71 1.38
N GLN A 71 14.04 -3.00 0.35
CA GLN A 71 12.75 -3.66 0.54
C GLN A 71 12.87 -5.19 0.68
N PRO A 72 11.93 -5.85 1.37
CA PRO A 72 11.91 -7.31 1.43
C PRO A 72 11.73 -7.93 0.04
N LEU A 73 12.46 -9.02 -0.24
CA LEU A 73 12.32 -9.79 -1.49
C LEU A 73 10.87 -10.18 -1.81
N THR A 74 10.02 -10.38 -0.79
CA THR A 74 8.59 -10.68 -0.98
C THR A 74 7.84 -9.60 -1.75
N TYR A 75 8.18 -8.31 -1.55
CA TYR A 75 7.56 -7.21 -2.30
C TYR A 75 8.09 -7.15 -3.73
N HIS A 76 9.38 -7.38 -3.93
CA HIS A 76 9.96 -7.42 -5.28
C HIS A 76 9.33 -8.54 -6.12
N ILE A 77 9.18 -9.73 -5.55
CA ILE A 77 8.49 -10.85 -6.19
C ILE A 77 7.04 -10.47 -6.47
N PHE A 78 6.33 -9.93 -5.47
CA PHE A 78 4.94 -9.53 -5.64
C PHE A 78 4.77 -8.52 -6.77
N TYR A 79 5.47 -7.40 -6.76
CA TYR A 79 5.32 -6.37 -7.79
C TYR A 79 5.68 -6.89 -9.19
N SER A 80 6.70 -7.75 -9.30
CA SER A 80 7.14 -8.25 -10.59
C SER A 80 6.16 -9.25 -11.18
N PHE A 81 5.78 -10.26 -10.39
CA PHE A 81 4.85 -11.29 -10.81
C PHE A 81 3.42 -10.76 -10.93
N TYR A 82 2.96 -9.90 -10.01
CA TYR A 82 1.63 -9.28 -10.10
C TYR A 82 1.48 -8.49 -11.39
N THR A 83 2.47 -7.67 -11.74
CA THR A 83 2.44 -6.85 -12.96
C THR A 83 2.34 -7.73 -14.19
N PHE A 84 3.21 -8.73 -14.30
CA PHE A 84 3.19 -9.67 -15.42
C PHE A 84 1.87 -10.45 -15.49
N THR A 85 1.44 -11.04 -14.38
CA THR A 85 0.24 -11.84 -14.32
C THR A 85 -0.99 -11.02 -14.70
N ASN A 86 -1.11 -9.75 -14.28
CA ASN A 86 -2.20 -8.89 -14.74
C ASN A 86 -2.15 -8.66 -16.24
N GLN A 87 -0.98 -8.32 -16.79
CA GLN A 87 -0.84 -8.07 -18.22
C GLN A 87 -1.17 -9.30 -19.04
N ASP A 88 -0.66 -10.47 -18.66
CA ASP A 88 -0.92 -11.74 -19.34
C ASP A 88 -2.41 -12.13 -19.21
N LEU A 89 -2.99 -12.06 -18.02
CA LEU A 89 -4.41 -12.39 -17.83
C LEU A 89 -5.34 -11.45 -18.58
N PHE A 90 -5.11 -10.14 -18.52
CA PHE A 90 -5.98 -9.18 -19.19
C PHE A 90 -5.83 -9.24 -20.69
N SER A 91 -4.62 -9.36 -21.23
CA SER A 91 -4.44 -9.54 -22.67
C SER A 91 -5.15 -10.80 -23.15
N ARG A 92 -5.08 -11.92 -22.41
CA ARG A 92 -5.81 -13.15 -22.73
C ARG A 92 -7.33 -12.99 -22.60
N LEU A 93 -7.83 -12.37 -21.54
CA LEU A 93 -9.27 -12.10 -21.39
C LEU A 93 -9.79 -11.22 -22.52
N ILE A 94 -9.04 -10.18 -22.89
CA ILE A 94 -9.42 -9.29 -23.98
C ILE A 94 -9.40 -10.04 -25.31
N GLY A 95 -8.31 -10.75 -25.61
CA GLY A 95 -8.11 -11.45 -26.89
C GLY A 95 -9.01 -12.66 -27.10
N TYR A 96 -9.38 -13.37 -26.02
CA TYR A 96 -10.16 -14.61 -26.10
C TYR A 96 -11.63 -14.46 -25.74
N LEU A 97 -12.00 -13.46 -24.93
CA LEU A 97 -13.38 -13.28 -24.50
C LEU A 97 -13.98 -12.00 -25.08
N ILE A 98 -13.30 -10.85 -24.94
CA ILE A 98 -13.90 -9.56 -25.26
C ILE A 98 -13.92 -9.30 -26.77
N LEU A 99 -12.76 -9.32 -27.42
CA LEU A 99 -12.62 -9.05 -28.85
C LEU A 99 -13.45 -10.01 -29.72
N PRO A 100 -13.40 -11.35 -29.54
CA PRO A 100 -14.22 -12.26 -30.33
C PRO A 100 -15.72 -11.98 -30.17
N THR A 101 -16.18 -11.68 -28.95
CA THR A 101 -17.59 -11.40 -28.67
C THR A 101 -18.04 -10.06 -29.26
N LEU A 102 -17.16 -9.05 -29.25
CA LEU A 102 -17.50 -7.69 -29.66
C LEU A 102 -17.43 -7.51 -31.18
N LEU A 103 -16.50 -8.19 -31.84
CA LEU A 103 -16.35 -8.15 -33.31
C LEU A 103 -17.08 -9.30 -34.01
N ASN A 104 -17.63 -10.27 -33.26
CA ASN A 104 -18.26 -11.48 -33.77
C ASN A 104 -17.35 -12.26 -34.74
N THR A 105 -16.05 -12.31 -34.43
CA THR A 105 -15.00 -12.96 -35.24
C THR A 105 -14.42 -14.17 -34.51
N SER A 106 -13.88 -15.15 -35.25
CA SER A 106 -13.18 -16.28 -34.65
C SER A 106 -11.87 -15.84 -33.99
N ILE A 107 -11.43 -16.62 -33.00
CA ILE A 107 -10.16 -16.39 -32.29
C ILE A 107 -8.97 -16.51 -33.25
N ASP A 108 -9.04 -17.42 -34.22
CA ASP A 108 -8.01 -17.59 -35.24
C ASP A 108 -7.84 -16.33 -36.09
N HIS A 109 -8.91 -15.61 -36.40
CA HIS A 109 -8.81 -14.34 -37.13
C HIS A 109 -8.14 -13.24 -36.30
N ILE A 110 -8.37 -13.22 -34.99
CA ILE A 110 -7.71 -12.28 -34.07
C ILE A 110 -6.22 -12.59 -33.97
N ASN A 111 -5.87 -13.86 -33.78
CA ASN A 111 -4.47 -14.29 -33.66
C ASN A 111 -3.67 -14.14 -34.98
N ASN A 112 -4.34 -14.15 -36.13
CA ASN A 112 -3.70 -13.95 -37.42
C ASN A 112 -3.61 -12.47 -37.85
N SER A 113 -4.31 -11.57 -37.17
CA SER A 113 -4.32 -10.15 -37.51
C SER A 113 -3.44 -9.35 -36.55
N ALA A 114 -2.33 -8.84 -37.08
CA ALA A 114 -1.39 -8.03 -36.33
C ALA A 114 -2.05 -6.81 -35.65
N LEU A 115 -3.00 -6.15 -36.32
CA LEU A 115 -3.74 -5.02 -35.76
C LEU A 115 -4.65 -5.42 -34.58
N LEU A 116 -5.30 -6.58 -34.65
CA LEU A 116 -6.18 -7.08 -33.57
C LEU A 116 -5.37 -7.51 -32.34
N ILE A 117 -4.21 -8.12 -32.56
CA ILE A 117 -3.26 -8.42 -31.48
C ILE A 117 -2.80 -7.11 -30.81
N LEU A 118 -2.38 -6.12 -31.60
CA LEU A 118 -1.96 -4.83 -31.05
C LEU A 118 -3.07 -4.14 -30.24
N LEU A 119 -4.30 -4.19 -30.74
CA LEU A 119 -5.48 -3.67 -30.04
C LEU A 119 -5.73 -4.39 -28.69
N THR A 120 -5.51 -5.71 -28.65
CA THR A 120 -5.63 -6.52 -27.43
C THR A 120 -4.71 -5.99 -26.33
N TYR A 121 -3.44 -5.74 -26.66
CA TYR A 121 -2.47 -5.22 -25.70
C TYR A 121 -2.73 -3.75 -25.36
N ALA A 122 -3.21 -2.93 -26.30
CA ALA A 122 -3.55 -1.53 -26.03
C ALA A 122 -4.69 -1.38 -25.00
N LEU A 123 -5.62 -2.34 -24.96
CA LEU A 123 -6.77 -2.34 -24.06
C LEU A 123 -6.46 -2.83 -22.63
N VAL A 124 -5.26 -3.37 -22.38
CA VAL A 124 -4.87 -3.93 -21.07
C VAL A 124 -4.98 -2.90 -19.94
N ILE A 125 -4.48 -1.68 -20.16
CA ILE A 125 -4.51 -0.62 -19.12
C ILE A 125 -5.94 -0.13 -18.83
N PRO A 126 -6.76 0.24 -19.83
CA PRO A 126 -8.18 0.55 -19.59
C PRO A 126 -8.89 -0.55 -18.81
N PHE A 127 -8.64 -1.81 -19.17
CA PHE A 127 -9.26 -2.95 -18.51
C PHE A 127 -8.78 -3.13 -17.07
N HIS A 128 -7.49 -2.94 -16.81
CA HIS A 128 -6.95 -2.94 -15.46
C HIS A 128 -7.59 -1.84 -14.59
N LEU A 129 -7.75 -0.62 -15.11
CA LEU A 129 -8.39 0.48 -14.40
C LEU A 129 -9.85 0.20 -14.08
N PHE A 130 -10.58 -0.42 -15.01
CA PHE A 130 -11.94 -0.88 -14.79
C PHE A 130 -12.03 -1.88 -13.63
N PHE A 131 -11.16 -2.89 -13.61
CA PHE A 131 -11.10 -3.87 -12.52
C PHE A 131 -10.67 -3.28 -11.18
N LYS A 132 -9.71 -2.35 -11.20
CA LYS A 132 -9.32 -1.59 -10.00
C LYS A 132 -10.52 -0.88 -9.39
N SER A 133 -11.35 -0.24 -10.22
CA SER A 133 -12.55 0.46 -9.78
C SER A 133 -13.60 -0.50 -9.21
N ILE A 134 -13.87 -1.62 -9.88
CA ILE A 134 -14.84 -2.63 -9.42
C ILE A 134 -14.43 -3.27 -8.08
N LEU A 135 -13.13 -3.53 -7.91
CA LEU A 135 -12.62 -4.19 -6.70
C LEU A 135 -12.30 -3.20 -5.56
N HIS A 136 -12.52 -1.90 -5.78
CA HIS A 136 -12.15 -0.82 -4.86
C HIS A 136 -10.73 -0.99 -4.30
N ILE A 137 -9.78 -1.33 -5.19
CA ILE A 137 -8.40 -1.62 -4.79
C ILE A 137 -7.67 -0.32 -4.46
N ASP A 138 -7.27 -0.16 -3.20
CA ASP A 138 -6.32 0.87 -2.80
C ASP A 138 -4.89 0.32 -2.79
N TYR A 139 -4.12 0.63 -3.82
CA TYR A 139 -2.71 0.23 -3.95
C TYR A 139 -1.82 0.77 -2.83
N ARG A 140 -2.24 1.80 -2.08
CA ARG A 140 -1.51 2.27 -0.89
C ARG A 140 -1.40 1.19 0.19
N ASN A 141 -2.36 0.28 0.22
CA ASN A 141 -2.33 -0.86 1.14
C ASN A 141 -1.31 -1.92 0.73
N PHE A 142 -0.90 -1.96 -0.53
CA PHE A 142 0.09 -2.91 -1.05
C PHE A 142 1.49 -2.33 -1.12
N GLN A 143 1.65 -1.05 -0.79
CA GLN A 143 2.94 -0.38 -0.68
C GLN A 143 3.55 -0.67 0.69
N GLU A 144 4.87 -0.83 0.70
CA GLU A 144 5.62 -0.97 1.94
C GLU A 144 5.34 0.23 2.88
N PRO A 145 5.04 0.01 4.16
CA PRO A 145 4.82 1.10 5.10
C PRO A 145 6.03 2.02 5.18
N ALA A 146 5.82 3.32 5.00
CA ALA A 146 6.87 4.34 4.99
C ALA A 146 7.71 4.42 6.29
N ALA A 147 7.33 3.73 7.37
CA ALA A 147 7.95 3.84 8.68
C ALA A 147 8.14 2.47 9.34
N GLY A 148 8.99 1.61 8.78
CA GLY A 148 9.53 0.40 9.44
C GLY A 148 8.49 -0.63 9.95
N GLY A 149 7.21 -0.42 9.65
CA GLY A 149 6.12 -1.28 10.06
C GLY A 149 6.16 -2.54 9.21
N SER A 150 6.37 -3.69 9.86
CA SER A 150 6.20 -4.98 9.21
C SER A 150 4.72 -5.15 8.82
N GLN A 151 4.38 -4.77 7.60
CA GLN A 151 3.19 -5.34 6.97
C GLN A 151 3.36 -6.87 6.97
N PRO A 152 2.28 -7.64 7.15
CA PRO A 152 2.39 -9.08 7.29
C PRO A 152 2.83 -9.68 5.95
N THR A 153 4.14 -9.85 5.77
CA THR A 153 4.77 -10.62 4.69
C THR A 153 4.12 -12.00 4.50
N LYS A 154 3.46 -12.50 5.54
CA LYS A 154 2.63 -13.71 5.54
C LYS A 154 1.47 -13.68 4.52
N MET A 155 0.88 -12.52 4.20
CA MET A 155 -0.24 -12.42 3.26
C MET A 155 0.19 -12.42 1.80
N PHE A 156 1.33 -11.80 1.49
CA PHE A 156 1.87 -11.78 0.13
C PHE A 156 2.43 -13.14 -0.29
N LYS A 157 2.93 -13.94 0.65
CA LYS A 157 3.50 -15.29 0.38
C LYS A 157 2.57 -16.21 -0.40
N PRO A 158 1.34 -16.53 0.03
CA PRO A 158 0.47 -17.45 -0.70
C PRO A 158 0.12 -16.93 -2.09
N LEU A 159 -0.09 -15.62 -2.22
CA LEU A 159 -0.41 -14.99 -3.50
C LEU A 159 0.78 -15.03 -4.47
N ASN A 160 1.99 -14.74 -3.98
CA ASN A 160 3.23 -14.86 -4.76
C ASN A 160 3.47 -16.29 -5.21
N ILE A 161 3.27 -17.28 -4.32
CA ILE A 161 3.40 -18.70 -4.66
C ILE A 161 2.42 -19.05 -5.78
N SER A 162 1.17 -18.60 -5.69
CA SER A 162 0.17 -18.81 -6.73
C SER A 162 0.57 -18.19 -8.08
N MET A 163 1.09 -16.96 -8.10
CA MET A 163 1.54 -16.31 -9.33
C MET A 163 2.76 -17.00 -9.96
N VAL A 164 3.75 -17.39 -9.15
CA VAL A 164 4.94 -18.09 -9.62
C VAL A 164 4.56 -19.47 -10.17
N ALA A 165 3.71 -20.21 -9.46
CA ALA A 165 3.22 -21.51 -9.92
C ALA A 165 2.47 -21.38 -11.25
N PHE A 166 1.59 -20.39 -11.38
CA PHE A 166 0.87 -20.13 -12.63
C PHE A 166 1.81 -19.78 -13.78
N PHE A 167 2.80 -18.92 -13.53
CA PHE A 167 3.81 -18.59 -14.53
C PHE A 167 4.53 -19.84 -15.03
N ILE A 168 5.02 -20.71 -14.13
CA ILE A 168 5.71 -21.95 -14.50
C ILE A 168 4.80 -22.86 -15.32
N VAL A 169 3.56 -23.04 -14.87
CA VAL A 169 2.59 -23.89 -15.57
C VAL A 169 2.32 -23.35 -16.97
N LEU A 170 1.99 -22.06 -17.12
CA LEU A 170 1.76 -21.47 -18.44
C LEU A 170 2.97 -21.57 -19.36
N GLN A 171 4.17 -21.24 -18.89
CA GLN A 171 5.37 -21.34 -19.71
C GLN A 171 5.65 -22.78 -20.14
N THR A 172 5.40 -23.75 -19.27
CA THR A 172 5.51 -25.18 -19.61
C THR A 172 4.51 -25.55 -20.71
N PHE A 173 3.26 -25.08 -20.63
CA PHE A 173 2.23 -25.34 -21.65
C PHE A 173 2.61 -24.72 -23.00
N VAL A 174 3.07 -23.47 -23.02
CA VAL A 174 3.53 -22.79 -24.24
C VAL A 174 4.72 -23.53 -24.84
N PHE A 175 5.72 -23.88 -24.04
CA PHE A 175 6.88 -24.62 -24.49
C PHE A 175 6.50 -25.98 -25.11
N CYS A 176 5.66 -26.76 -24.44
CA CYS A 176 5.19 -28.06 -24.95
C CYS A 176 4.42 -27.91 -26.27
N GLN A 177 3.60 -26.86 -26.43
CA GLN A 177 2.83 -26.62 -27.65
C GLN A 177 3.73 -26.37 -28.86
N TYR A 178 4.80 -25.60 -28.70
CA TYR A 178 5.70 -25.25 -29.81
C TYR A 178 6.75 -26.33 -30.11
N ASN A 179 7.13 -27.16 -29.13
CA ASN A 179 8.23 -28.12 -29.28
C ASN A 179 7.77 -29.58 -29.48
N ILE A 180 6.50 -29.92 -29.20
CA ILE A 180 5.98 -31.29 -29.29
C ILE A 180 4.90 -31.40 -30.38
N ASN A 181 5.23 -32.07 -31.49
CA ASN A 181 4.31 -32.32 -32.59
C ASN A 181 3.13 -33.21 -32.14
N GLY A 182 1.88 -32.80 -32.43
CA GLY A 182 0.65 -33.55 -32.09
C GLY A 182 -0.06 -33.10 -30.78
N PHE A 183 0.63 -32.33 -29.94
CA PHE A 183 0.09 -31.67 -28.76
C PHE A 183 -0.79 -30.41 -28.97
N PRO A 184 -0.79 -29.68 -30.12
CA PRO A 184 -1.42 -28.35 -30.24
C PRO A 184 -2.93 -28.27 -30.00
N ARG A 185 -3.72 -29.26 -30.44
CA ARG A 185 -5.19 -29.13 -30.42
C ARG A 185 -5.79 -29.35 -29.03
N TYR A 186 -5.21 -30.28 -28.27
CA TYR A 186 -5.60 -30.52 -26.87
C TYR A 186 -5.11 -29.39 -25.97
N THR A 187 -3.89 -28.88 -26.19
CA THR A 187 -3.35 -27.77 -25.39
C THR A 187 -4.18 -26.52 -25.46
N GLU A 188 -4.73 -26.15 -26.62
CA GLU A 188 -5.56 -24.95 -26.75
C GLU A 188 -6.79 -24.98 -25.82
N GLN A 189 -7.59 -26.05 -25.86
CA GLN A 189 -8.79 -26.18 -25.01
C GLN A 189 -8.45 -26.23 -23.51
N PHE A 190 -7.42 -27.00 -23.15
CA PHE A 190 -6.93 -27.04 -21.76
C PHE A 190 -6.40 -25.68 -21.30
N ARG A 191 -5.76 -24.91 -22.18
CA ARG A 191 -5.25 -23.57 -21.89
C ARG A 191 -6.38 -22.59 -21.59
N TYR A 192 -7.49 -22.62 -22.33
CA TYR A 192 -8.66 -21.77 -22.01
C TYR A 192 -9.22 -22.06 -20.63
N ILE A 193 -9.42 -23.34 -20.31
CA ILE A 193 -9.95 -23.76 -19.00
C ILE A 193 -8.99 -23.37 -17.88
N LEU A 194 -7.69 -23.56 -18.10
CA LEU A 194 -6.65 -23.20 -17.15
C LEU A 194 -6.60 -21.68 -16.88
N ILE A 195 -6.65 -20.87 -17.94
CA ILE A 195 -6.73 -19.41 -17.82
C ILE A 195 -8.00 -19.02 -17.06
N ALA A 196 -9.16 -19.59 -17.40
CA ALA A 196 -10.43 -19.28 -16.74
C ALA A 196 -10.41 -19.61 -15.24
N ILE A 197 -9.93 -20.80 -14.87
CA ILE A 197 -9.77 -21.22 -13.46
C ILE A 197 -8.80 -20.26 -12.76
N TYR A 198 -7.69 -19.92 -13.39
CA TYR A 198 -6.71 -19.04 -12.78
C TYR A 198 -7.22 -17.61 -12.59
N VAL A 199 -7.99 -17.07 -13.54
CA VAL A 199 -8.66 -15.77 -13.40
C VAL A 199 -9.52 -15.74 -12.13
N LEU A 200 -10.30 -16.80 -11.87
CA LEU A 200 -11.12 -16.90 -10.66
C LEU A 200 -10.26 -16.92 -9.38
N ILE A 201 -9.20 -17.73 -9.36
CA ILE A 201 -8.27 -17.81 -8.22
C ILE A 201 -7.58 -16.47 -7.98
N PHE A 202 -7.15 -15.80 -9.05
CA PHE A 202 -6.44 -14.52 -9.01
C PHE A 202 -7.32 -13.42 -8.44
N PHE A 203 -8.55 -13.29 -8.94
CA PHE A 203 -9.50 -12.31 -8.42
C PHE A 203 -9.93 -12.60 -6.99
N TYR A 204 -10.15 -13.87 -6.64
CA TYR A 204 -10.41 -14.25 -5.26
C TYR A 204 -9.23 -13.89 -4.33
N GLY A 205 -8.00 -14.16 -4.76
CA GLY A 205 -6.79 -13.80 -4.03
C GLY A 205 -6.67 -12.28 -3.82
N LEU A 206 -6.95 -11.50 -4.86
CA LEU A 206 -6.99 -10.03 -4.78
C LEU A 206 -8.07 -9.52 -3.83
N TYR A 207 -9.27 -10.11 -3.89
CA TYR A 207 -10.37 -9.75 -3.00
C TYR A 207 -10.02 -10.01 -1.53
N ARG A 208 -9.46 -11.19 -1.22
CA ARG A 208 -8.98 -11.54 0.12
C ARG A 208 -7.89 -10.60 0.62
N LEU A 209 -6.95 -10.24 -0.26
CA LEU A 209 -5.89 -9.28 0.05
C LEU A 209 -6.46 -7.89 0.38
N ASN A 210 -7.48 -7.47 -0.38
CA ASN A 210 -8.16 -6.19 -0.15
C ASN A 210 -8.93 -6.18 1.19
N GLN A 211 -9.70 -7.22 1.48
CA GLN A 211 -10.43 -7.33 2.76
C GLN A 211 -9.49 -7.27 3.97
N HIS A 212 -8.39 -8.03 3.94
CA HIS A 212 -7.43 -8.01 5.04
C HIS A 212 -6.74 -6.65 5.20
N SER A 213 -6.48 -5.95 4.08
CA SER A 213 -5.95 -4.59 4.13
C SER A 213 -6.91 -3.63 4.83
N LEU A 214 -8.20 -3.72 4.51
CA LEU A 214 -9.27 -2.94 5.16
C LEU A 214 -9.40 -3.27 6.65
N GLU A 215 -9.30 -4.54 7.03
CA GLU A 215 -9.31 -4.97 8.44
C GLU A 215 -8.15 -4.35 9.22
N LEU A 216 -6.92 -4.39 8.66
CA LEU A 216 -5.74 -3.80 9.29
C LEU A 216 -5.86 -2.28 9.44
N LEU A 217 -6.37 -1.59 8.42
CA LEU A 217 -6.65 -0.15 8.49
C LEU A 217 -7.67 0.16 9.60
N THR A 218 -8.75 -0.61 9.68
CA THR A 218 -9.80 -0.44 10.68
C THR A 218 -9.26 -0.67 12.10
N GLN A 219 -8.43 -1.70 12.29
CA GLN A 219 -7.77 -1.97 13.57
C GLN A 219 -6.82 -0.84 13.98
N LYS A 220 -6.04 -0.27 13.05
CA LYS A 220 -5.16 0.88 13.32
C LYS A 220 -5.97 2.10 13.75
N MET A 221 -7.02 2.46 13.00
CA MET A 221 -7.90 3.58 13.35
C MET A 221 -8.54 3.39 14.74
N ASN A 222 -8.98 2.17 15.05
CA ASN A 222 -9.58 1.88 16.36
C ASN A 222 -8.55 2.01 17.50
N ARG A 223 -7.30 1.59 17.29
CA ARG A 223 -6.21 1.76 18.27
C ARG A 223 -5.89 3.25 18.51
N GLU A 224 -5.80 4.04 17.44
CA GLU A 224 -5.56 5.49 17.54
C GLU A 224 -6.70 6.20 18.27
N ARG A 225 -7.97 5.87 17.96
CA ARG A 225 -9.14 6.40 18.68
C ARG A 225 -9.11 6.03 20.16
N LEU A 226 -8.74 4.79 20.51
CA LEU A 226 -8.64 4.35 21.90
C LEU A 226 -7.52 5.10 22.64
N GLN A 227 -6.38 5.34 22.00
CA GLN A 227 -5.30 6.14 22.58
C GLN A 227 -5.73 7.60 22.81
N GLN A 228 -6.40 8.23 21.84
CA GLN A 228 -6.93 9.58 21.99
C GLN A 228 -7.94 9.66 23.14
N TYR A 229 -8.86 8.71 23.23
CA TYR A 229 -9.81 8.62 24.34
C TYR A 229 -9.11 8.51 25.70
N ASN A 230 -8.08 7.65 25.81
CA ASN A 230 -7.31 7.48 27.04
C ASN A 230 -6.55 8.76 27.43
N ASN A 231 -5.98 9.48 26.46
CA ASN A 231 -5.31 10.75 26.70
C ASN A 231 -6.29 11.81 27.20
N LEU A 232 -7.48 11.91 26.60
CA LEU A 232 -8.54 12.80 27.06
C LEU A 232 -8.99 12.46 28.49
N LYS A 233 -9.10 11.17 28.81
CA LYS A 233 -9.43 10.71 30.17
C LYS A 233 -8.35 11.09 31.19
N GLN A 234 -7.08 10.91 30.86
CA GLN A 234 -5.97 11.33 31.73
C GLN A 234 -5.96 12.85 31.95
N TYR A 235 -6.19 13.61 30.88
CA TYR A 235 -6.27 15.07 30.97
C TYR A 235 -7.44 15.52 31.85
N ASN A 236 -8.60 14.86 31.74
CA ASN A 236 -9.74 15.18 32.60
C ASN A 236 -9.45 14.87 34.08
N ASN A 237 -8.88 13.70 34.38
CA ASN A 237 -8.46 13.35 35.75
C ASN A 237 -7.44 14.36 36.29
N TYR A 238 -6.53 14.83 35.44
CA TYR A 238 -5.57 15.87 35.80
C TYR A 238 -6.27 17.20 36.12
N LEU A 239 -7.21 17.65 35.29
CA LEU A 239 -8.02 18.85 35.57
C LEU A 239 -8.81 18.73 36.88
N GLU A 240 -9.39 17.58 37.15
CA GLU A 240 -10.13 17.32 38.39
C GLU A 240 -9.22 17.39 39.62
N SER A 241 -8.01 16.83 39.51
CA SER A 241 -6.99 16.95 40.57
C SER A 241 -6.56 18.41 40.80
N LEU A 242 -6.38 19.16 39.71
CA LEU A 242 -5.96 20.56 39.75
C LEU A 242 -7.06 21.45 40.32
N PHE A 243 -8.32 21.19 39.98
CA PHE A 243 -9.48 21.87 40.57
C PHE A 243 -9.59 21.60 42.08
N THR A 244 -9.35 20.35 42.49
CA THR A 244 -9.33 19.97 43.90
C THR A 244 -8.22 20.69 44.67
N GLU A 245 -7.01 20.76 44.10
CA GLU A 245 -5.86 21.44 44.69
C GLU A 245 -6.10 22.95 44.83
N VAL A 246 -6.66 23.60 43.80
CA VAL A 246 -7.03 25.03 43.85
C VAL A 246 -8.08 25.31 44.91
N ASN A 247 -9.11 24.47 45.03
CA ASN A 247 -10.13 24.63 46.07
C ASN A 247 -9.58 24.40 47.48
N PHE A 248 -8.70 23.41 47.64
CA PHE A 248 -7.99 23.18 48.90
C PHE A 248 -7.16 24.42 49.29
N PHE A 249 -6.36 24.95 48.35
CA PHE A 249 -5.55 26.15 48.57
C PHE A 249 -6.41 27.38 48.93
N LYS A 250 -7.52 27.60 48.22
CA LYS A 250 -8.47 28.68 48.52
C LYS A 250 -9.03 28.56 49.94
N ASN A 251 -9.46 27.36 50.34
CA ASN A 251 -10.01 27.11 51.67
C ASN A 251 -8.96 27.27 52.77
N GLU A 252 -7.73 26.81 52.53
CA GLU A 252 -6.61 26.99 53.45
C GLU A 252 -6.25 28.48 53.61
N THR A 253 -6.21 29.24 52.51
CA THR A 253 -5.94 30.67 52.51
C THR A 253 -7.03 31.45 53.25
N ASN A 254 -8.31 31.16 52.98
CA ASN A 254 -9.44 31.76 53.70
C ASN A 254 -9.38 31.44 55.20
N SER A 255 -9.08 30.20 55.55
CA SER A 255 -8.93 29.76 56.94
C SER A 255 -7.79 30.49 57.65
N ALA A 256 -6.64 30.63 56.98
CA ALA A 256 -5.50 31.38 57.48
C ALA A 256 -5.83 32.87 57.66
N MET A 257 -6.46 33.49 56.67
CA MET A 257 -6.87 34.90 56.71
C MET A 257 -7.87 35.16 57.85
N HIS A 258 -8.85 34.28 58.03
CA HIS A 258 -9.82 34.40 59.12
C HIS A 258 -9.16 34.23 60.50
N ARG A 259 -8.16 33.34 60.62
CA ARG A 259 -7.34 33.21 61.83
C ARG A 259 -6.53 34.49 62.10
N PHE A 260 -5.92 35.08 61.07
CA PHE A 260 -5.23 36.38 61.18
C PHE A 260 -6.17 37.51 61.61
N GLY A 261 -7.36 37.60 61.01
CA GLY A 261 -8.37 38.59 61.40
C GLY A 261 -8.83 38.43 62.86
N LYS A 262 -9.00 37.20 63.34
CA LYS A 262 -9.28 36.92 64.76
C LYS A 262 -8.14 37.35 65.69
N ILE A 263 -6.88 37.17 65.27
CA ILE A 263 -5.71 37.59 66.04
C ILE A 263 -5.63 39.13 66.12
N LEU A 264 -5.90 39.84 65.01
CA LEU A 264 -5.93 41.30 64.97
C LEU A 264 -7.06 41.89 65.84
N LYS A 265 -8.27 41.32 65.78
CA LYS A 265 -9.40 41.74 66.63
C LYS A 265 -9.18 41.51 68.12
N LYS A 266 -8.29 40.58 68.51
CA LYS A 266 -7.98 40.25 69.92
C LYS A 266 -6.83 41.07 70.54
N GLY A 267 -6.31 42.09 69.85
CA GLY A 267 -5.49 43.14 70.48
C GLY A 267 -4.24 42.65 71.23
N THR A 268 -3.59 41.58 70.79
CA THR A 268 -2.37 41.03 71.42
C THR A 268 -1.25 40.88 70.40
N LEU A 269 -0.64 42.01 70.01
CA LEU A 269 0.62 42.03 69.25
C LEU A 269 1.84 41.81 70.16
N ARG A 270 1.84 40.76 70.98
CA ARG A 270 3.06 40.38 71.70
C ARG A 270 3.14 38.87 71.90
N LYS A 271 4.20 38.31 71.31
CA LYS A 271 4.63 36.90 71.29
C LYS A 271 3.79 35.96 70.41
N SER A 272 3.96 36.06 69.10
CA SER A 272 3.98 34.86 68.23
C SER A 272 5.27 34.85 67.44
N LYS A 273 6.23 34.06 67.92
CA LYS A 273 7.50 33.81 67.25
C LYS A 273 7.29 32.64 66.28
N SER A 274 6.76 32.94 65.09
CA SER A 274 7.15 32.33 63.80
C SER A 274 6.13 32.65 62.68
N PRO A 275 6.20 33.85 62.08
CA PRO A 275 5.47 34.19 60.86
C PRO A 275 6.17 33.62 59.60
N THR A 276 6.83 32.47 59.70
CA THR A 276 7.69 31.95 58.62
C THR A 276 6.87 31.31 57.50
N ARG A 277 5.76 30.62 57.81
CA ARG A 277 4.91 29.99 56.77
C ARG A 277 3.99 30.97 56.04
N SER A 278 3.42 31.97 56.72
CA SER A 278 2.58 32.97 56.05
C SER A 278 3.38 33.91 55.14
N PHE A 279 4.62 34.25 55.54
CA PHE A 279 5.52 35.05 54.70
C PHE A 279 6.08 34.24 53.51
N LEU A 280 6.30 32.93 53.69
CA LEU A 280 6.60 32.00 52.59
C LEU A 280 5.43 31.88 51.62
N LEU A 281 4.19 31.75 52.10
CA LEU A 281 2.98 31.73 51.27
C LEU A 281 2.80 33.05 50.52
N MET A 282 3.07 34.20 51.15
CA MET A 282 3.03 35.49 50.47
C MET A 282 4.12 35.63 49.39
N LYS A 283 5.34 35.11 49.64
CA LYS A 283 6.41 35.02 48.62
C LYS A 283 6.06 34.08 47.47
N ILE A 284 5.40 32.95 47.74
CA ILE A 284 4.95 31.98 46.72
C ILE A 284 3.84 32.61 45.86
N ILE A 285 2.87 33.28 46.48
CA ILE A 285 1.80 34.01 45.77
C ILE A 285 2.39 35.14 44.91
N LEU A 286 3.33 35.92 45.42
CA LEU A 286 4.06 36.94 44.65
C LEU A 286 4.90 36.33 43.50
N SER A 287 5.48 35.14 43.70
CA SER A 287 6.24 34.43 42.67
C SER A 287 5.35 33.86 41.56
N VAL A 288 4.17 33.35 41.90
CA VAL A 288 3.20 32.80 40.94
C VAL A 288 2.56 33.92 40.12
N ILE A 289 2.20 35.05 40.75
CA ILE A 289 1.67 36.23 40.05
C ILE A 289 2.72 36.87 39.13
N ARG A 290 4.00 36.90 39.54
CA ARG A 290 5.11 37.39 38.71
C ARG A 290 5.46 36.46 37.53
N ASN A 291 5.17 35.16 37.63
CA ASN A 291 5.35 34.23 36.51
C ASN A 291 4.15 34.15 35.57
N MET A 292 2.93 34.49 36.02
CA MET A 292 1.74 34.60 35.15
C MET A 292 1.72 35.85 34.27
N THR A 293 2.56 36.85 34.55
CA THR A 293 2.66 38.08 33.74
C THR A 293 3.54 37.95 32.50
N TRP A 294 4.12 36.76 32.25
CA TRP A 294 4.91 36.44 31.05
C TRP A 294 4.18 35.54 30.03
N ILE A 295 2.87 35.27 30.22
CA ILE A 295 2.04 34.49 29.29
C ILE A 295 0.84 35.34 28.81
N PHE A 296 1.12 36.60 28.44
CA PHE A 296 0.28 37.41 27.56
C PHE A 296 1.17 38.11 26.54
#